data_AF-A0A951JRP1-F1
#
_entry.id   AF-A0A951JRP1-F1
#
_cell.length_a   1.000
_cell.length_b   1.000
_cell.length_c   1.000
_cell.angle_alpha   90.00
_cell.angle_beta   90.00
_cell.angle_gamma   90.00
#
_symmetry.space_group_name_H-M   'P 1'
#
loop_
_entity.id
_entity.type
_entity.pdbx_description
1 polymer ?
#
loop_
_entity_poly.entity_id
_entity_poly.type
_entity_poly.pdbx_seq_one_letter_code
_entity_poly.pdbx_strand_id
1 'polypeptide(L)'
;MPRYYYGTVPVLAWILNHYFYERTHYTWLADAFYPHGTNPGSSNPYQIYGLLYQPWAELDPHARFVRDMRRSLVDGVVARESAGKLDNITAARLKRVCASVRIDLFYPVLYRVDIGRISRSRRIVANSGLEGSREFLVSDLRESEFDLLLADNDRDDYFADLVLCEREGEVLMHPMLALALLETKVG
;
A
#
# COMPACT_ATOMS: atom_id res chain seq x y z
N MET A 1 0.77 -26.05 0.14
CA MET A 1 0.53 -24.58 0.19
C MET A 1 1.45 -23.93 -0.83
N PRO A 2 0.97 -22.94 -1.60
CA PRO A 2 1.85 -22.16 -2.46
C PRO A 2 2.90 -21.44 -1.62
N ARG A 3 4.11 -21.33 -2.19
CA ARG A 3 5.27 -20.74 -1.51
C ARG A 3 5.14 -19.22 -1.38
N TYR A 4 4.53 -18.58 -2.37
CA TYR A 4 4.40 -17.14 -2.44
C TYR A 4 2.95 -16.70 -2.39
N TYR A 5 2.71 -15.61 -1.67
CA TYR A 5 1.45 -14.90 -1.62
C TYR A 5 1.69 -13.46 -2.10
N TYR A 6 0.62 -12.80 -2.55
CA TYR A 6 0.68 -11.49 -3.18
C TYR A 6 -0.31 -10.52 -2.56
N GLY A 7 0.10 -9.26 -2.43
CA GLY A 7 -0.77 -8.16 -1.99
C GLY A 7 -0.55 -6.96 -2.88
N THR A 8 -1.59 -6.17 -3.14
CA THR A 8 -1.48 -4.96 -3.97
C THR A 8 -1.88 -3.74 -3.15
N VAL A 9 -1.08 -2.69 -3.22
CA VAL A 9 -1.37 -1.40 -2.57
C VAL A 9 -1.06 -0.25 -3.53
N PRO A 10 -1.63 0.96 -3.35
CA PRO A 10 -1.16 2.13 -4.07
C PRO A 10 0.23 2.55 -3.56
N VAL A 11 1.02 3.19 -4.42
CA VAL A 11 2.32 3.80 -4.05
C VAL A 11 2.22 4.66 -2.80
N LEU A 12 1.16 5.48 -2.67
CA LEU A 12 0.97 6.30 -1.47
C LEU A 12 0.94 5.46 -0.19
N ALA A 13 0.30 4.30 -0.18
CA ALA A 13 0.27 3.43 1.00
C ALA A 13 1.66 2.91 1.35
N TRP A 14 2.46 2.52 0.34
CA TRP A 14 3.84 2.13 0.56
C TRP A 14 4.66 3.27 1.18
N ILE A 15 4.55 4.49 0.63
CA ILE A 15 5.26 5.68 1.13
C ILE A 15 4.86 5.98 2.59
N LEU A 16 3.57 5.94 2.89
CA LEU A 16 3.08 6.13 4.27
C LEU A 16 3.72 5.12 5.23
N ASN A 17 3.71 3.85 4.83
CA ASN A 17 4.24 2.76 5.63
C ASN A 17 5.74 2.91 5.88
N HIS A 18 6.48 3.25 4.82
CA HIS A 18 7.93 3.39 4.82
C HIS A 18 8.40 4.53 5.74
N TYR A 19 7.89 5.75 5.51
CA TYR A 19 8.43 6.95 6.15
C TYR A 19 7.77 7.26 7.50
N PHE A 20 6.50 6.91 7.68
CA PHE A 20 5.73 7.40 8.83
C PHE A 20 5.27 6.29 9.77
N TYR A 21 5.21 5.03 9.30
CA TYR A 21 4.64 3.92 10.06
C TYR A 21 5.66 2.83 10.39
N GLU A 22 6.92 3.21 10.68
CA GLU A 22 7.97 2.30 11.13
C GLU A 22 8.22 1.15 10.13
N ARG A 23 8.12 1.42 8.82
CA ARG A 23 8.33 0.41 7.74
C ARG A 23 7.46 -0.83 7.89
N THR A 24 6.27 -0.65 8.45
CA THR A 24 5.34 -1.72 8.79
C THR A 24 4.08 -1.58 7.94
N HIS A 25 3.73 -2.64 7.22
CA HIS A 25 2.67 -2.66 6.23
C HIS A 25 1.48 -3.49 6.70
N TYR A 26 0.28 -2.94 6.54
CA TYR A 26 -0.98 -3.64 6.73
C TYR A 26 -1.49 -4.08 5.34
N THR A 27 -1.52 -5.38 5.07
CA THR A 27 -1.80 -5.86 3.71
C THR A 27 -2.52 -7.20 3.70
N TRP A 28 -3.53 -7.31 2.82
CA TRP A 28 -4.13 -8.58 2.44
C TRP A 28 -3.23 -9.30 1.46
N LEU A 29 -2.93 -10.55 1.77
CA LEU A 29 -2.08 -11.44 0.97
C LEU A 29 -2.93 -12.61 0.47
N ALA A 30 -2.89 -12.88 -0.82
CA ALA A 30 -3.58 -13.99 -1.46
C ALA A 30 -2.62 -14.93 -2.19
N ASP A 31 -3.02 -16.19 -2.34
CA ASP A 31 -2.16 -17.29 -2.76
C ASP A 31 -1.67 -17.25 -4.22
N ALA A 32 -2.26 -16.40 -5.08
CA ALA A 32 -1.73 -16.09 -6.39
C ALA A 32 -2.24 -14.76 -6.96
N PHE A 33 -1.51 -14.23 -7.95
CA PHE A 33 -1.86 -13.04 -8.73
C PHE A 33 -2.45 -13.45 -10.10
N TYR A 34 -3.77 -13.64 -10.15
CA TYR A 34 -4.49 -14.13 -11.32
C TYR A 34 -5.97 -13.72 -11.25
N PRO A 35 -6.64 -13.54 -12.40
CA PRO A 35 -8.00 -12.96 -12.46
C PRO A 35 -9.09 -13.81 -11.81
N HIS A 36 -8.90 -15.13 -11.70
CA HIS A 36 -9.94 -16.08 -11.33
C HIS A 36 -9.61 -16.81 -10.03
N GLY A 37 -10.17 -16.42 -8.89
CA GLY A 37 -9.92 -17.10 -7.61
C GLY A 37 -11.18 -17.23 -6.76
N THR A 38 -11.07 -17.95 -5.64
CA THR A 38 -12.10 -18.01 -4.59
C THR A 38 -12.03 -16.82 -3.63
N ASN A 39 -11.01 -15.97 -3.77
CA ASN A 39 -10.81 -14.80 -2.92
C ASN A 39 -11.76 -13.67 -3.33
N PRO A 40 -12.41 -12.98 -2.36
CA PRO A 40 -13.17 -11.77 -2.64
C PRO A 40 -12.34 -10.70 -3.36
N GLY A 41 -13.01 -9.82 -4.10
CA GLY A 41 -12.31 -8.75 -4.82
C GLY A 41 -11.59 -7.74 -3.94
N SER A 42 -11.98 -7.61 -2.67
CA SER A 42 -11.32 -6.74 -1.68
C SER A 42 -9.96 -7.23 -1.21
N SER A 43 -9.58 -8.46 -1.56
CA SER A 43 -8.37 -9.15 -1.10
C SER A 43 -7.69 -9.92 -2.24
N ASN A 44 -8.28 -9.95 -3.44
CA ASN A 44 -7.64 -10.44 -4.64
C ASN A 44 -6.68 -9.38 -5.21
N PRO A 45 -5.36 -9.62 -5.17
CA PRO A 45 -4.36 -8.63 -5.58
C PRO A 45 -4.44 -8.27 -7.06
N TYR A 46 -4.88 -9.18 -7.94
CA TYR A 46 -5.07 -8.88 -9.36
C TYR A 46 -6.22 -7.90 -9.58
N GLN A 47 -7.35 -8.12 -8.89
CA GLN A 47 -8.50 -7.22 -8.99
C GLN A 47 -8.19 -5.85 -8.39
N ILE A 48 -7.54 -5.80 -7.22
CA ILE A 48 -7.09 -4.55 -6.61
C ILE A 48 -6.12 -3.82 -7.55
N TYR A 49 -5.18 -4.54 -8.18
CA TYR A 49 -4.27 -3.96 -9.16
C TYR A 49 -5.05 -3.29 -10.29
N GLY A 50 -6.00 -3.99 -10.92
CA GLY A 50 -6.82 -3.41 -11.99
C GLY A 50 -7.64 -2.18 -11.53
N LEU A 51 -8.23 -2.24 -10.34
CA LEU A 51 -9.03 -1.14 -9.76
C LEU A 51 -8.21 0.11 -9.41
N LEU A 52 -6.89 -0.02 -9.27
CA LEU A 52 -5.96 1.09 -9.10
C LEU A 52 -5.35 1.53 -10.44
N TYR A 53 -4.92 0.57 -11.26
CA TYR A 53 -4.24 0.81 -12.52
C TYR A 53 -5.12 1.54 -13.52
N GLN A 54 -6.38 1.11 -13.68
CA GLN A 54 -7.27 1.71 -14.68
C GLN A 54 -7.51 3.21 -14.42
N PRO A 55 -7.94 3.65 -13.22
CA PRO A 55 -8.10 5.07 -12.93
C PRO A 55 -6.80 5.87 -13.03
N TRP A 56 -5.66 5.26 -12.66
CA TRP A 56 -4.35 5.89 -12.83
C TRP A 56 -4.03 6.11 -14.32
N ALA A 57 -4.20 5.09 -15.16
CA ALA A 57 -3.90 5.15 -16.58
C ALA A 57 -4.84 6.11 -17.34
N GLU A 58 -6.10 6.21 -16.92
CA GLU A 58 -7.12 7.09 -17.50
C GLU A 58 -7.11 8.51 -16.89
N LEU A 59 -6.26 8.75 -15.87
CA LEU A 59 -6.23 9.99 -15.09
C LEU A 59 -7.61 10.35 -14.47
N ASP A 60 -8.38 9.36 -14.03
CA ASP A 60 -9.69 9.55 -13.38
C ASP A 60 -9.56 9.59 -11.84
N PRO A 61 -9.56 10.79 -11.21
CA PRO A 61 -9.50 10.90 -9.76
C PRO A 61 -10.85 10.58 -9.08
N HIS A 62 -11.94 10.45 -9.83
CA HIS A 62 -13.30 10.29 -9.32
C HIS A 62 -13.76 8.83 -9.26
N ALA A 63 -12.95 7.90 -9.76
CA ALA A 63 -13.19 6.47 -9.63
C ALA A 63 -13.55 6.10 -8.19
N ARG A 64 -14.67 5.39 -8.01
CA ARG A 64 -15.20 5.07 -6.67
C ARG A 64 -14.16 4.40 -5.78
N PHE A 65 -13.39 3.46 -6.34
CA PHE A 65 -12.35 2.73 -5.60
C PHE A 65 -11.24 3.66 -5.10
N VAL A 66 -10.80 4.63 -5.90
CA VAL A 66 -9.81 5.64 -5.50
C VAL A 66 -10.34 6.48 -4.34
N ARG A 67 -11.59 6.95 -4.42
CA ARG A 67 -12.22 7.71 -3.33
C ARG A 67 -12.31 6.91 -2.04
N ASP A 68 -12.72 5.64 -2.13
CA ASP A 68 -12.79 4.75 -0.97
C ASP A 68 -11.39 4.49 -0.39
N MET A 69 -10.37 4.33 -1.24
CA MET A 69 -8.98 4.17 -0.82
C MET A 69 -8.42 5.42 -0.13
N ARG A 70 -8.70 6.64 -0.62
CA ARG A 70 -8.34 7.89 0.07
C ARG A 70 -8.89 7.93 1.49
N ARG A 71 -10.16 7.56 1.66
CA ARG A 71 -10.79 7.48 2.99
C ARG A 71 -10.04 6.48 3.87
N SER A 72 -9.75 5.28 3.37
CA SER A 72 -9.00 4.27 4.12
C SER A 72 -7.59 4.74 4.51
N LEU A 73 -6.91 5.51 3.66
CA LEU A 73 -5.59 6.09 3.98
C LEU A 73 -5.70 7.17 5.07
N VAL A 74 -6.72 8.03 5.01
CA VAL A 74 -7.02 9.01 6.07
C VAL A 74 -7.31 8.28 7.39
N ASP A 75 -8.13 7.23 7.37
CA ASP A 75 -8.45 6.42 8.54
C ASP A 75 -7.17 5.79 9.15
N GLY A 76 -6.24 5.34 8.29
CA GLY A 76 -4.92 4.86 8.71
C GLY A 76 -4.10 5.93 9.44
N VAL A 77 -4.07 7.17 8.94
CA VAL A 77 -3.41 8.30 9.63
C VAL A 77 -4.07 8.58 10.99
N VAL A 78 -5.41 8.60 11.05
CA VAL A 78 -6.17 8.82 12.30
C VAL A 78 -5.86 7.74 13.33
N ALA A 79 -5.79 6.47 12.90
CA ALA A 79 -5.46 5.37 13.79
C ALA A 79 -4.04 5.50 14.37
N ARG A 80 -3.07 5.93 13.55
CA ARG A 80 -1.68 6.17 14.00
C ARG A 80 -1.56 7.37 14.95
N GLU A 81 -2.27 8.46 14.66
CA GLU A 81 -2.38 9.63 15.55
C GLU A 81 -2.98 9.25 16.90
N SER A 82 -4.10 8.53 16.89
CA SER A 82 -4.80 8.08 18.12
C SER A 82 -3.96 7.13 18.96
N ALA A 83 -3.07 6.34 18.33
CA ALA A 83 -2.12 5.47 19.01
C ALA A 83 -0.86 6.20 19.52
N GLY A 84 -0.76 7.53 19.37
CA GLY A 84 0.42 8.31 19.75
C GLY A 84 1.66 8.03 18.90
N LYS A 85 1.48 7.42 17.71
CA LYS A 85 2.57 7.08 16.78
C LYS A 85 2.87 8.20 15.79
N LEU A 86 1.99 9.19 15.70
CA LEU A 86 2.19 10.43 14.95
C LEU A 86 1.80 11.61 15.83
N ASP A 87 2.59 12.69 15.74
CA ASP A 87 2.18 13.97 16.30
C ASP A 87 1.03 14.59 15.50
N ASN A 88 0.28 15.48 16.15
CA ASN A 88 -0.90 16.11 15.58
C ASN A 88 -0.61 16.98 14.34
N ILE A 89 0.58 17.61 14.27
CA ILE A 89 0.97 18.46 13.13
C ILE A 89 1.22 17.58 11.91
N THR A 90 2.03 16.54 12.06
CA THR A 90 2.32 15.57 11.00
C THR A 90 1.05 14.84 10.56
N ALA A 91 0.22 14.39 11.51
CA ALA A 91 -1.04 13.74 11.21
C ALA A 91 -2.00 14.65 10.42
N ALA A 92 -2.14 15.93 10.80
CA ALA A 92 -2.98 16.89 10.07
C ALA A 92 -2.51 17.07 8.61
N ARG A 93 -1.19 17.15 8.39
CA ARG A 93 -0.61 17.26 7.05
C ARG A 93 -0.86 16.00 6.22
N LEU A 94 -0.60 14.82 6.79
CA LEU A 94 -0.82 13.54 6.11
C LEU A 94 -2.29 13.29 5.79
N LYS A 95 -3.23 13.66 6.67
CA LYS A 95 -4.68 13.58 6.39
C LYS A 95 -5.05 14.40 5.14
N ARG A 96 -4.50 15.62 5.00
CA ARG A 96 -4.70 16.43 3.79
C ARG A 96 -4.11 15.75 2.55
N VAL A 97 -2.87 15.28 2.62
CA VAL A 97 -2.23 14.52 1.52
C VAL A 97 -3.10 13.34 1.10
N CYS A 98 -3.51 12.48 2.03
CA CYS A 98 -4.33 11.31 1.71
C CYS A 98 -5.68 11.68 1.08
N ALA A 99 -6.29 12.77 1.50
CA ALA A 99 -7.59 13.23 0.99
C ALA A 99 -7.51 13.79 -0.43
N SER A 100 -6.40 14.43 -0.83
CA SER A 100 -6.34 15.27 -2.04
C SER A 100 -5.08 15.12 -2.88
N VAL A 101 -4.24 14.11 -2.64
CA VAL A 101 -3.08 13.88 -3.52
C VAL A 101 -3.52 13.54 -4.94
N ARG A 102 -2.75 13.89 -5.95
CA ARG A 102 -3.03 13.53 -7.35
C ARG A 102 -3.08 12.01 -7.58
N ILE A 103 -3.74 11.61 -8.67
CA ILE A 103 -3.94 10.21 -9.04
C ILE A 103 -2.63 9.47 -9.34
N ASP A 104 -1.53 10.15 -9.68
CA ASP A 104 -0.22 9.51 -9.92
C ASP A 104 0.26 8.64 -8.74
N LEU A 105 -0.04 9.02 -7.49
CA LEU A 105 0.34 8.22 -6.32
C LEU A 105 -0.58 7.02 -6.03
N PHE A 106 -1.58 6.79 -6.89
CA PHE A 106 -2.43 5.60 -6.86
C PHE A 106 -1.96 4.52 -7.82
N TYR A 107 -0.82 4.69 -8.50
CA TYR A 107 -0.17 3.61 -9.22
C TYR A 107 -0.06 2.36 -8.31
N PRO A 108 -0.49 1.18 -8.76
CA PRO A 108 -0.46 -0.02 -7.94
C PRO A 108 0.93 -0.64 -7.89
N VAL A 109 1.38 -0.99 -6.69
CA VAL A 109 2.58 -1.80 -6.47
C VAL A 109 2.20 -3.17 -5.90
N LEU A 110 2.92 -4.20 -6.33
CA LEU A 110 2.63 -5.59 -5.97
C LEU A 110 3.68 -6.10 -4.99
N TYR A 111 3.26 -6.64 -3.85
CA TYR A 111 4.12 -7.34 -2.92
C TYR A 111 4.15 -8.82 -3.27
N ARG A 112 5.32 -9.43 -3.28
CA ARG A 112 5.50 -10.89 -3.26
C ARG A 112 6.09 -11.30 -1.92
N VAL A 113 5.36 -12.14 -1.19
CA VAL A 113 5.70 -12.57 0.16
C VAL A 113 5.95 -14.06 0.17
N ASP A 114 7.11 -14.52 0.67
CA ASP A 114 7.28 -15.94 1.00
C ASP A 114 6.48 -16.24 2.27
N ILE A 115 5.29 -16.82 2.09
CA ILE A 115 4.36 -17.03 3.22
C ILE A 115 4.96 -17.99 4.25
N GLY A 116 5.92 -18.83 3.87
CA GLY A 116 6.65 -19.72 4.78
C GLY A 116 7.45 -18.97 5.84
N ARG A 117 7.86 -17.73 5.56
CA ARG A 117 8.62 -16.86 6.48
C ARG A 117 7.73 -16.12 7.48
N ILE A 118 6.43 -16.00 7.20
CA ILE A 118 5.47 -15.34 8.09
C ILE A 118 4.93 -16.34 9.11
N SER A 119 5.06 -16.09 10.42
CA SER A 119 4.52 -16.98 11.45
C SER A 119 2.99 -17.11 11.38
N ARG A 120 2.43 -18.29 11.68
CA ARG A 120 0.97 -18.54 11.64
C ARG A 120 0.15 -17.55 12.49
N SER A 121 0.66 -17.13 13.64
CA SER A 121 -0.02 -16.16 14.53
C SER A 121 -0.21 -14.77 13.91
N ARG A 122 0.60 -14.41 12.90
CA ARG A 122 0.50 -13.14 12.16
C ARG A 122 -0.40 -13.24 10.94
N ARG A 123 -0.89 -14.44 10.60
CA ARG A 123 -1.75 -14.70 9.44
C ARG A 123 -3.20 -14.69 9.90
N ILE A 124 -3.80 -13.51 9.89
CA ILE A 124 -5.17 -13.31 10.36
C ILE A 124 -6.13 -13.71 9.24
N VAL A 125 -7.03 -14.62 9.54
CA VAL A 125 -8.15 -15.00 8.67
C VAL A 125 -9.34 -14.17 9.13
N ALA A 126 -9.84 -13.24 8.29
CA ALA A 126 -11.08 -12.52 8.59
C ALA A 126 -12.21 -13.02 7.70
N ASN A 127 -13.43 -13.10 8.26
CA ASN A 127 -14.75 -13.37 7.68
C ASN A 127 -14.84 -14.18 6.36
N SER A 128 -14.23 -13.76 5.26
CA SER A 128 -14.18 -14.46 3.96
C SER A 128 -13.20 -15.64 3.89
N GLY A 129 -12.14 -15.64 4.71
CA GLY A 129 -11.15 -16.72 4.76
C GLY A 129 -11.62 -18.02 5.41
N LEU A 130 -12.86 -18.04 5.93
CA LEU A 130 -13.47 -19.21 6.54
C LEU A 130 -14.15 -20.14 5.52
N GLU A 131 -14.52 -19.64 4.33
CA GLU A 131 -15.18 -20.40 3.26
C GLU A 131 -14.31 -20.47 2.00
N GLY A 132 -13.27 -21.32 2.00
CA GLY A 132 -12.53 -21.69 0.79
C GLY A 132 -11.66 -20.61 0.15
N SER A 133 -11.63 -19.39 0.70
CA SER A 133 -10.66 -18.36 0.32
C SER A 133 -9.27 -18.70 0.89
N ARG A 134 -8.23 -18.30 0.17
CA ARG A 134 -6.82 -18.54 0.48
C ARG A 134 -6.09 -17.23 0.63
N GLU A 135 -6.55 -16.44 1.58
CA GLU A 135 -6.01 -15.13 1.89
C GLU A 135 -5.74 -14.97 3.38
N PHE A 136 -4.79 -14.10 3.70
CA PHE A 136 -4.45 -13.73 5.06
C PHE A 136 -4.25 -12.23 5.12
N LEU A 137 -4.77 -11.62 6.17
CA LEU A 137 -4.36 -10.29 6.57
C LEU A 137 -3.10 -10.40 7.42
N VAL A 138 -2.07 -9.64 7.05
CA VAL A 138 -0.88 -9.43 7.89
C VAL A 138 -0.85 -7.94 8.23
N SER A 139 -1.05 -7.64 9.51
CA SER A 139 -1.15 -6.24 9.99
C SER A 139 0.20 -5.59 10.26
N ASP A 140 1.27 -6.38 10.31
CA ASP A 140 2.61 -5.95 10.71
C ASP A 140 3.70 -6.45 9.73
N LEU A 141 3.40 -6.53 8.44
CA LEU A 141 4.32 -7.02 7.42
C LEU A 141 5.53 -6.08 7.29
N ARG A 142 6.75 -6.61 7.49
CA ARG A 142 7.98 -5.81 7.42
C ARG A 142 8.52 -5.76 5.99
N GLU A 143 9.20 -4.67 5.64
CA GLU A 143 9.81 -4.51 4.29
C GLU A 143 10.79 -5.61 3.92
N SER A 144 11.47 -6.24 4.88
CA SER A 144 12.37 -7.36 4.63
C SER A 144 11.65 -8.70 4.36
N GLU A 145 10.32 -8.73 4.48
CA GLU A 145 9.49 -9.92 4.31
C GLU A 145 8.81 -9.99 2.93
N PHE A 146 8.96 -8.96 2.10
CA PHE A 146 8.38 -8.93 0.76
C PHE A 146 9.32 -8.35 -0.29
N ASP A 147 9.14 -8.81 -1.53
CA ASP A 147 9.70 -8.16 -2.71
C ASP A 147 8.65 -7.23 -3.30
N LEU A 148 9.06 -6.03 -3.72
CA LEU A 148 8.22 -5.18 -4.57
C LEU A 148 8.35 -5.64 -6.02
N LEU A 149 7.24 -6.07 -6.60
CA LEU A 149 7.05 -6.44 -8.00
C LEU A 149 6.22 -5.36 -8.72
N LEU A 150 6.40 -5.24 -10.04
CA LEU A 150 5.65 -4.31 -10.90
C LEU A 150 5.73 -2.87 -10.39
N ALA A 151 6.94 -2.33 -10.50
CA ALA A 151 7.29 -0.95 -10.19
C ALA A 151 7.80 -0.27 -11.47
N ASP A 152 7.07 -0.43 -12.58
CA ASP A 152 7.50 -0.01 -13.92
C ASP A 152 7.12 1.45 -14.26
N ASN A 153 6.70 2.22 -13.25
CA ASN A 153 6.51 3.66 -13.35
C ASN A 153 7.82 4.44 -13.12
N ASP A 154 8.94 3.94 -13.64
CA ASP A 154 10.28 4.52 -13.48
C ASP A 154 10.43 5.91 -14.13
N ARG A 155 9.48 6.29 -14.99
CA ARG A 155 9.39 7.61 -15.61
C ARG A 155 8.73 8.67 -14.73
N ASP A 156 8.16 8.29 -13.59
CA ASP A 156 7.72 9.25 -12.59
C ASP A 156 8.86 9.52 -11.61
N ASP A 157 9.48 10.69 -11.73
CA ASP A 157 10.60 11.11 -10.90
C ASP A 157 10.30 10.96 -9.40
N TYR A 158 9.04 11.14 -8.98
CA TYR A 158 8.66 11.00 -7.57
C TYR A 158 8.62 9.54 -7.14
N PHE A 159 8.18 8.64 -8.02
CA PHE A 159 8.22 7.21 -7.74
C PHE A 159 9.66 6.71 -7.67
N ALA A 160 10.52 7.17 -8.58
CA ALA A 160 11.94 6.87 -8.54
C ALA A 160 12.57 7.34 -7.22
N ASP A 161 12.43 8.61 -6.86
CA ASP A 161 13.05 9.21 -5.67
C ASP A 161 12.49 8.65 -4.35
N LEU A 162 11.16 8.55 -4.22
CA LEU A 162 10.53 8.20 -2.95
C LEU A 162 10.50 6.70 -2.69
N VAL A 163 10.60 5.85 -3.73
CA VAL A 163 10.39 4.41 -3.63
C VAL A 163 11.58 3.61 -4.13
N LEU A 164 12.02 3.81 -5.38
CA LEU A 164 13.06 2.97 -5.99
C LEU A 164 14.44 3.25 -5.35
N CYS A 165 14.87 4.51 -5.33
CA CYS A 165 16.17 4.92 -4.78
C CYS A 165 16.31 4.58 -3.28
N GLU A 166 15.26 4.78 -2.48
CA GLU A 166 15.23 4.37 -1.07
C GLU A 166 15.39 2.86 -0.88
N ARG A 167 14.68 2.06 -1.70
CA ARG A 167 14.70 0.61 -1.58
C ARG A 167 16.09 0.06 -1.93
N GLU A 168 16.74 0.65 -2.93
CA GLU A 168 18.08 0.27 -3.36
C GLU A 168 19.17 0.82 -2.41
N GLY A 169 18.79 1.69 -1.47
CA GLY A 169 19.69 2.31 -0.51
C GLY A 169 20.57 3.41 -1.12
N GLU A 170 20.17 3.93 -2.28
CA GLU A 170 20.87 5.01 -2.99
C GLU A 170 20.59 6.37 -2.35
N VAL A 171 19.40 6.53 -1.77
CA VAL A 171 18.96 7.73 -1.06
C VAL A 171 18.45 7.34 0.33
N LEU A 172 18.67 8.22 1.31
CA LEU A 172 18.05 8.14 2.63
C LEU A 172 17.32 9.46 2.92
N MET A 173 16.04 9.49 2.62
CA MET A 173 15.19 10.65 2.67
C MET A 173 14.57 10.79 4.06
N HIS A 174 14.72 11.97 4.63
CA HIS A 174 14.10 12.29 5.91
C HIS A 174 12.58 12.33 5.76
N PRO A 175 11.78 11.77 6.70
CA PRO A 175 10.31 11.74 6.59
C PRO A 175 9.66 13.10 6.33
N MET A 176 10.23 14.18 6.89
CA MET A 176 9.71 15.54 6.67
C MET A 176 9.95 16.07 5.26
N LEU A 177 11.01 15.63 4.58
CA LEU A 177 11.26 15.95 3.17
C LEU A 177 10.30 15.16 2.28
N ALA A 178 10.09 13.87 2.57
CA ALA A 178 9.08 13.06 1.90
C ALA A 178 7.68 13.67 2.04
N LEU A 179 7.32 14.15 3.24
CA LEU A 179 6.05 14.85 3.46
C LEU A 179 5.94 16.14 2.64
N ALA A 180 7.01 16.95 2.58
CA ALA A 180 7.01 18.17 1.78
C ALA A 180 6.84 17.87 0.29
N LEU A 181 7.48 16.82 -0.23
CA LEU A 181 7.31 16.37 -1.61
C LEU A 181 5.88 15.91 -1.89
N LEU A 182 5.29 15.12 -1.00
CA LEU A 182 3.89 14.69 -1.08
C LEU A 182 2.91 15.87 -1.11
N GLU A 183 3.17 16.93 -0.34
CA GLU A 183 2.33 18.13 -0.33
C GLU A 183 2.36 18.90 -1.65
N THR A 184 3.43 18.81 -2.44
CA THR A 184 3.47 19.41 -3.80
C THR A 184 2.52 18.71 -4.78
N LYS A 185 2.06 17.50 -4.43
CA LYS A 185 1.14 16.68 -5.23
C LYS A 185 -0.31 16.81 -4.78
N VAL A 186 -0.63 17.70 -3.85
CA VAL A 186 -2.02 18.01 -3.50
C VAL A 186 -2.62 18.93 -4.57
N GLY A 187 -3.76 18.55 -5.14
CA GLY A 187 -4.43 19.30 -6.20
C GLY A 187 -5.94 19.07 -6.22
#